data_AF-A0A9D6NW61-F1
#
_entry.id   AF-A0A9D6NW61-F1
#
_cell.length_a   1.000
_cell.length_b   1.000
_cell.length_c   1.000
_cell.angle_alpha   90.00
_cell.angle_beta   90.00
_cell.angle_gamma   90.00
#
_symmetry.space_group_name_H-M   'P 1'
#
loop_
_entity.id
_entity.type
_entity.pdbx_description
1 polymer ?
#
loop_
_entity_poly.entity_id
_entity_poly.type
_entity_poly.pdbx_seq_one_letter_code
_entity_poly.pdbx_strand_id
1 'polypeptide(L)'
;MANVDKHEEEYLHNMRHSCAHLLAAAVQELWPEVKLGVGPVIEHGLYYDFDLEHRLTEEDFPAIEKKMAELKAQGLGYEREEVSIAEAKKRAKAMKQPYKVELIETIEKTGSTAVAVEENGERSKEQGEKPTTVTFYTTGDFVDLCRGGHVESTKEIGPFKILSVAGAYWRGKSENPQLQRLYVACFATQDELDAHLAEMEEAKKRDHRKLGAELELFTFDPLVGPGLPLWLPKGTVLRDLVEQLAKKKEQEHGYQRVATPHVAKQALFEASGHLPYYADTMYPPMELDDGNYYLKAMNCPHMHVMFRQTPRSYRELPVRWAEYGTVYRYELSGTLAGLMRVRMLSMNDAHIYCREDQIEAEILRVMELHKYYIELFGIEHYYMRLSLHDPANTKKYFDEPKLWAFAEDALRRALDHSGLEYREANDEAAFYGPKIDFQVRFVGGREETIATTQLDFIAQQRFGLHYQDSDGGEKPIYVIHRAPLGTHERFVAFLIEHYAGKFPLWLAPVQVKLLPIADRHNEYATDVAKQLEKAGYRVELDDRQESVGKKIRTAQLEQVPYMLVVGDKEIEAKPHSADGSVGARQVAVRGRDDGDLGAQSIADFLTRLEREPNPLA
;
A
#
# COMPACT_ATOMS: atom_id res chain seq x y z
N MET A 1 -0.04 -5.93 -21.65
CA MET A 1 1.08 -6.87 -21.91
C MET A 1 0.63 -7.87 -22.97
N ALA A 2 1.54 -8.22 -23.89
CA ALA A 2 1.30 -9.22 -24.95
C ALA A 2 1.00 -10.60 -24.33
N ASN A 3 0.19 -11.43 -25.01
CA ASN A 3 -0.10 -12.82 -24.65
C ASN A 3 1.19 -13.56 -24.24
N VAL A 4 1.42 -13.71 -22.93
CA VAL A 4 2.42 -14.64 -22.41
C VAL A 4 1.92 -16.04 -22.74
N ASP A 5 2.80 -16.90 -23.26
CA ASP A 5 2.44 -18.27 -23.61
C ASP A 5 2.02 -19.01 -22.33
N LYS A 6 0.78 -19.52 -22.28
CA LYS A 6 0.27 -20.25 -21.10
C LYS A 6 1.16 -21.42 -20.70
N HIS A 7 1.88 -22.00 -21.67
CA HIS A 7 2.85 -23.06 -21.41
C HIS A 7 4.07 -22.58 -20.62
N GLU A 8 4.48 -21.33 -20.82
CA GLU A 8 5.61 -20.73 -20.10
C GLU A 8 5.24 -20.42 -18.63
N GLU A 9 4.05 -19.87 -18.38
CA GLU A 9 3.54 -19.65 -17.02
C GLU A 9 3.40 -20.95 -16.22
N GLU A 10 2.83 -21.99 -16.85
CA GLU A 10 2.69 -23.31 -16.24
C GLU A 10 4.07 -23.94 -15.94
N TYR A 11 5.01 -23.82 -16.88
CA TYR A 11 6.38 -24.29 -16.67
C TYR A 11 7.07 -23.58 -15.50
N LEU A 12 7.02 -22.24 -15.45
CA LEU A 12 7.61 -21.46 -14.37
C LEU A 12 7.00 -21.78 -13.01
N HIS A 13 5.67 -21.96 -12.96
CA HIS A 13 4.99 -22.41 -11.76
C HIS A 13 5.52 -23.78 -11.31
N ASN A 14 5.59 -24.76 -12.22
CA ASN A 14 6.07 -26.11 -11.91
C ASN A 14 7.54 -26.13 -11.48
N MET A 15 8.39 -25.32 -12.13
CA MET A 15 9.80 -25.16 -11.78
C MET A 15 9.97 -24.59 -10.36
N ARG A 16 9.23 -23.54 -10.03
CA ARG A 16 9.26 -22.94 -8.68
C ARG A 16 8.67 -23.90 -7.65
N HIS A 17 7.63 -24.63 -7.98
CA HIS A 17 7.06 -25.63 -7.07
C HIS A 17 8.05 -26.77 -6.78
N SER A 18 8.75 -27.26 -7.81
CA SER A 18 9.87 -28.19 -7.66
C SER A 18 11.01 -27.62 -6.82
N CYS A 19 11.31 -26.32 -6.94
CA CYS A 19 12.28 -25.63 -6.08
C CYS A 19 11.84 -25.63 -4.60
N ALA A 20 10.54 -25.56 -4.31
CA ALA A 20 10.01 -25.64 -2.95
C ALA A 20 10.26 -27.03 -2.32
N HIS A 21 10.07 -28.09 -3.11
CA HIS A 21 10.42 -29.45 -2.69
C HIS A 21 11.94 -29.61 -2.51
N LEU A 22 12.75 -29.03 -3.40
CA LEU A 22 14.20 -29.04 -3.27
C LEU A 22 14.68 -28.35 -1.98
N LEU A 23 14.06 -27.23 -1.62
CA LEU A 23 14.30 -26.52 -0.36
C LEU A 23 13.93 -27.40 0.84
N ALA A 24 12.74 -28.00 0.83
CA ALA A 24 12.29 -28.86 1.93
C ALA A 24 13.17 -30.09 2.10
N ALA A 25 13.60 -30.72 0.99
CA ALA A 25 14.56 -31.82 1.00
C ALA A 25 15.90 -31.40 1.59
N ALA A 26 16.43 -30.24 1.18
CA ALA A 26 17.68 -29.70 1.70
C ALA A 26 17.63 -29.41 3.21
N VAL A 27 16.55 -28.79 3.68
CA VAL A 27 16.34 -28.52 5.11
C VAL A 27 16.19 -29.83 5.89
N GLN A 28 15.47 -30.82 5.35
CA GLN A 28 15.32 -32.13 6.01
C GLN A 28 16.64 -32.92 6.07
N GLU A 29 17.53 -32.82 5.07
CA GLU A 29 18.87 -33.42 5.16
C GLU A 29 19.73 -32.77 6.25
N LEU A 30 19.65 -31.44 6.39
CA LEU A 30 20.41 -30.70 7.40
C LEU A 30 19.83 -30.90 8.81
N TRP A 31 18.51 -30.99 8.92
CA TRP A 31 17.78 -31.20 10.17
C TRP A 31 16.72 -32.30 10.03
N PRO A 32 17.08 -33.58 10.23
CA PRO A 32 16.20 -34.73 9.97
C PRO A 32 14.88 -34.77 10.75
N GLU A 33 14.84 -34.15 11.94
CA GLU A 33 13.63 -34.10 12.79
C GLU A 33 12.70 -32.91 12.46
N VAL A 34 12.99 -32.14 11.39
CA VAL A 34 12.12 -31.04 10.95
C VAL A 34 10.72 -31.55 10.59
N LYS A 35 9.70 -30.79 10.99
CA LYS A 35 8.33 -31.02 10.51
C LYS A 35 7.98 -29.98 9.45
N LEU A 36 7.44 -30.46 8.35
CA LEU A 36 7.16 -29.70 7.14
C LEU A 36 5.73 -29.17 7.19
N GLY A 37 5.59 -27.86 7.01
CA GLY A 37 4.30 -27.19 6.87
C GLY A 37 3.82 -27.16 5.42
N VAL A 38 3.64 -25.96 4.89
CA VAL A 38 3.22 -25.70 3.51
C VAL A 38 4.31 -24.94 2.75
N GLY A 39 4.41 -25.18 1.44
CA GLY A 39 5.33 -24.46 0.57
C GLY A 39 4.77 -24.13 -0.82
N PRO A 40 3.91 -23.11 -0.93
CA PRO A 40 3.33 -22.70 -2.20
C PRO A 40 4.31 -21.86 -3.03
N VAL A 41 4.02 -21.79 -4.33
CA VAL A 41 4.64 -20.85 -5.27
C VAL A 41 4.06 -19.45 -5.05
N ILE A 42 4.90 -18.43 -5.19
CA ILE A 42 4.53 -17.01 -5.22
C ILE A 42 5.08 -16.37 -6.51
N GLU A 43 4.66 -15.14 -6.82
CA GLU A 43 4.91 -14.47 -8.11
C GLU A 43 6.37 -14.53 -8.60
N HIS A 44 7.35 -14.42 -7.70
CA HIS A 44 8.78 -14.41 -8.03
C HIS A 44 9.57 -15.55 -7.39
N GLY A 45 8.89 -16.58 -6.89
CA GLY A 45 9.57 -17.68 -6.21
C GLY A 45 8.63 -18.56 -5.40
N LEU A 46 8.98 -18.82 -4.15
CA LEU A 46 8.24 -19.68 -3.23
C LEU A 46 8.54 -19.31 -1.78
N TYR A 47 7.76 -19.87 -0.87
CA TYR A 47 8.19 -20.02 0.51
C TYR A 47 7.98 -21.44 1.00
N TYR A 48 8.58 -21.81 2.13
CA TYR A 48 8.27 -23.06 2.83
C TYR A 48 8.30 -22.85 4.34
N ASP A 49 7.27 -23.36 5.04
CA ASP A 49 7.13 -23.30 6.50
C ASP A 49 7.75 -24.53 7.18
N PHE A 50 8.59 -24.29 8.20
CA PHE A 50 9.28 -25.33 8.95
C PHE A 50 9.03 -25.22 10.46
N ASP A 51 8.79 -26.35 11.12
CA ASP A 51 8.85 -26.51 12.57
C ASP A 51 10.11 -27.29 12.91
N LEU A 52 11.11 -26.58 13.42
CA LEU A 52 12.36 -27.13 13.90
C LEU A 52 12.80 -26.34 15.14
N GLU A 53 13.53 -27.01 16.03
CA GLU A 53 14.05 -26.43 17.26
C GLU A 53 15.17 -25.41 16.98
N HIS A 54 15.99 -25.65 15.95
CA HIS A 54 17.03 -24.72 15.52
C HIS A 54 16.41 -23.46 14.92
N ARG A 55 16.80 -22.28 15.43
CA ARG A 55 16.32 -21.01 14.89
C ARG A 55 17.11 -20.66 13.63
N LEU A 56 16.42 -20.67 12.49
CA LEU A 56 16.96 -20.27 11.21
C LEU A 56 17.26 -18.77 11.20
N THR A 57 18.44 -18.44 10.69
CA THR A 57 18.98 -17.09 10.55
C THR A 57 19.62 -16.92 9.17
N GLU A 58 19.99 -15.70 8.81
CA GLU A 58 20.70 -15.42 7.55
C GLU A 58 22.06 -16.16 7.46
N GLU A 59 22.65 -16.54 8.59
CA GLU A 59 23.90 -17.32 8.64
C GLU A 59 23.71 -18.76 8.16
N ASP A 60 22.50 -19.29 8.21
CA ASP A 60 22.16 -20.64 7.74
C ASP A 60 21.96 -20.70 6.22
N PHE A 61 21.64 -19.56 5.58
CA PHE A 61 21.27 -19.52 4.16
C PHE A 61 22.33 -20.13 3.24
N PRO A 62 23.64 -19.82 3.38
CA PRO A 62 24.66 -20.42 2.52
C PRO A 62 24.74 -21.95 2.63
N ALA A 63 24.48 -22.51 3.82
CA ALA A 63 24.50 -23.96 4.02
C ALA A 63 23.30 -24.64 3.35
N ILE A 64 22.11 -24.04 3.47
CA ILE A 64 20.89 -24.53 2.83
C ILE A 64 21.00 -24.41 1.30
N GLU A 65 21.43 -23.25 0.78
CA GLU A 65 21.62 -23.02 -0.66
C GLU A 65 22.62 -24.00 -1.26
N LYS A 66 23.74 -24.26 -0.56
CA LYS A 66 24.73 -25.26 -0.99
C LYS A 66 24.09 -26.64 -1.07
N LYS A 67 23.31 -27.03 -0.06
CA LYS A 67 22.63 -28.33 -0.04
C LYS A 67 21.59 -28.45 -1.15
N MET A 68 20.81 -27.40 -1.42
CA MET A 68 19.90 -27.35 -2.56
C MET A 68 20.65 -27.52 -3.89
N ALA A 69 21.81 -26.85 -4.04
CA ALA A 69 22.63 -26.96 -5.25
C ALA A 69 23.20 -28.38 -5.44
N GLU A 70 23.62 -29.04 -4.36
CA GLU A 70 24.04 -30.46 -4.38
C GLU A 70 22.91 -31.37 -4.88
N LEU A 71 21.69 -31.22 -4.34
CA LEU A 71 20.51 -32.00 -4.75
C LEU A 71 20.06 -31.71 -6.18
N LYS A 72 20.15 -30.45 -6.62
CA LYS A 72 19.91 -30.05 -8.01
C LYS A 72 20.89 -30.70 -8.97
N ALA A 73 22.18 -30.75 -8.61
CA ALA A 73 23.21 -31.33 -9.48
C ALA A 73 23.03 -32.84 -9.72
N GLN A 74 22.39 -33.55 -8.78
CA GLN A 74 22.08 -34.97 -8.91
C GLN A 74 21.06 -35.28 -10.02
N GLY A 75 20.19 -34.33 -10.39
CA GLY A 75 19.17 -34.53 -11.42
C GLY A 75 18.11 -35.57 -11.05
N LEU A 76 17.65 -35.53 -9.80
CA LEU A 76 16.64 -36.43 -9.26
C LEU A 76 15.29 -36.23 -9.97
N GLY A 77 14.55 -37.32 -10.19
CA GLY A 77 13.19 -37.26 -10.73
C GLY A 77 12.12 -37.04 -9.65
N TYR A 78 10.89 -36.75 -10.09
CA TYR A 78 9.72 -36.61 -9.23
C TYR A 78 8.74 -37.76 -9.45
N GLU A 79 8.70 -38.72 -8.53
CA GLU A 79 7.83 -39.89 -8.63
C GLU A 79 6.49 -39.65 -7.91
N ARG A 80 5.39 -39.64 -8.68
CA ARG A 80 4.03 -39.49 -8.15
C ARG A 80 3.49 -40.84 -7.68
N GLU A 81 3.07 -40.89 -6.43
CA GLU A 81 2.34 -42.02 -5.85
C GLU A 81 0.97 -41.57 -5.36
N GLU A 82 -0.09 -42.29 -5.75
CA GLU A 82 -1.45 -42.00 -5.29
C GLU A 82 -1.89 -43.03 -4.25
N VAL A 83 -2.30 -42.55 -3.08
CA VAL A 83 -2.61 -43.38 -1.91
C VAL A 83 -3.96 -42.99 -1.31
N SER A 84 -4.62 -43.97 -0.66
CA SER A 84 -5.86 -43.69 0.08
C SER A 84 -5.61 -42.74 1.24
N ILE A 85 -6.63 -41.96 1.63
CA ILE A 85 -6.57 -41.06 2.79
C ILE A 85 -6.11 -41.79 4.07
N ALA A 86 -6.58 -43.02 4.28
CA ALA A 86 -6.22 -43.81 5.46
C ALA A 86 -4.73 -44.17 5.48
N GLU A 87 -4.18 -44.62 4.34
CA GLU A 87 -2.75 -44.95 4.23
C GLU A 87 -1.88 -43.70 4.29
N ALA A 88 -2.31 -42.60 3.67
CA ALA A 88 -1.64 -41.30 3.73
C ALA A 88 -1.46 -40.82 5.18
N LYS A 89 -2.51 -40.89 6.00
CA LYS A 89 -2.45 -40.54 7.43
C LYS A 89 -1.49 -41.43 8.20
N LYS A 90 -1.49 -42.73 7.92
CA LYS A 90 -0.58 -43.70 8.55
C LYS A 90 0.88 -43.40 8.19
N ARG A 91 1.17 -43.14 6.91
CA ARG A 91 2.49 -42.76 6.41
C ARG A 91 2.98 -41.46 7.04
N ALA A 92 2.17 -40.40 7.02
CA ALA A 92 2.51 -39.11 7.62
C ALA A 92 2.79 -39.23 9.14
N LYS A 93 2.04 -40.07 9.87
CA LYS A 93 2.32 -40.37 11.28
C LYS A 93 3.64 -41.13 11.46
N ALA A 94 3.93 -42.11 10.61
CA ALA A 94 5.18 -42.87 10.65
C ALA A 94 6.40 -41.98 10.37
N MET A 95 6.26 -40.99 9.47
CA MET A 95 7.27 -39.96 9.19
C MET A 95 7.33 -38.85 10.25
N LYS A 96 6.49 -38.92 11.30
CA LYS A 96 6.37 -37.88 12.34
C LYS A 96 6.07 -36.48 11.80
N GLN A 97 5.22 -36.38 10.76
CA GLN A 97 4.84 -35.12 10.11
C GLN A 97 3.42 -34.67 10.52
N PRO A 98 3.21 -34.05 11.70
CA PRO A 98 1.88 -33.75 12.24
C PRO A 98 1.08 -32.77 11.37
N TYR A 99 1.74 -31.77 10.78
CA TYR A 99 1.08 -30.79 9.90
C TYR A 99 0.53 -31.46 8.63
N LYS A 100 1.24 -32.43 8.07
CA LYS A 100 0.78 -33.22 6.91
C LYS A 100 -0.42 -34.11 7.29
N VAL A 101 -0.45 -34.68 8.50
CA VAL A 101 -1.63 -35.42 9.01
C VAL A 101 -2.85 -34.51 9.05
N GLU A 102 -2.72 -33.29 9.60
CA GLU A 102 -3.81 -32.33 9.67
C GLU A 102 -4.30 -31.89 8.28
N LEU A 103 -3.38 -31.66 7.33
CA LEU A 103 -3.73 -31.34 5.95
C LEU A 103 -4.56 -32.45 5.31
N ILE A 104 -4.17 -33.72 5.49
CA ILE A 104 -4.94 -34.87 4.96
C ILE A 104 -6.32 -34.96 5.61
N GLU A 105 -6.43 -34.76 6.93
CA GLU A 105 -7.73 -34.70 7.62
C GLU A 105 -8.61 -33.54 7.11
N THR A 106 -7.99 -32.43 6.72
CA THR A 106 -8.71 -31.28 6.15
C THR A 106 -9.21 -31.60 4.75
N ILE A 107 -8.39 -32.22 3.91
CA ILE A 107 -8.77 -32.69 2.58
C ILE A 107 -9.96 -33.65 2.67
N GLU A 108 -9.89 -34.63 3.58
CA GLU A 108 -10.96 -35.61 3.79
C GLU A 108 -12.30 -34.93 4.18
N LYS A 109 -12.24 -33.87 5.00
CA LYS A 109 -13.42 -33.14 5.46
C LYS A 109 -13.98 -32.16 4.44
N THR A 110 -13.11 -31.45 3.71
CA THR A 110 -13.45 -30.22 2.97
C THR A 110 -13.15 -30.26 1.47
N GLY A 111 -12.42 -31.26 0.98
CA GLY A 111 -11.99 -31.36 -0.42
C GLY A 111 -10.74 -30.54 -0.76
N SER A 112 -10.31 -29.60 0.08
CA SER A 112 -9.14 -28.75 -0.16
C SER A 112 -8.27 -28.52 1.07
N THR A 113 -6.97 -28.31 0.86
CA THR A 113 -6.03 -27.83 1.89
C THR A 113 -5.98 -26.33 1.98
N ALA A 114 -6.57 -25.60 1.01
CA ALA A 114 -6.58 -24.15 0.98
C ALA A 114 -7.06 -23.62 2.34
N VAL A 115 -6.10 -23.11 3.11
CA VAL A 115 -6.38 -22.24 4.23
C VAL A 115 -6.81 -20.93 3.59
N ALA A 116 -7.88 -20.32 4.08
CA ALA A 116 -8.10 -18.90 3.86
C ALA A 116 -6.80 -18.16 4.28
N VAL A 117 -6.01 -17.69 3.31
CA VAL A 117 -4.86 -16.84 3.57
C VAL A 117 -5.40 -15.43 3.65
N GLU A 118 -5.31 -14.83 4.84
CA GLU A 118 -5.70 -13.44 5.08
C GLU A 118 -4.64 -12.48 4.56
N GLU A 119 -4.65 -12.21 3.26
CA GLU A 119 -4.34 -10.87 2.77
C GLU A 119 -5.69 -10.19 2.48
N ASN A 120 -5.93 -9.05 3.14
CA ASN A 120 -7.16 -8.25 3.06
C ASN A 120 -8.44 -8.78 3.75
N GLY A 121 -8.37 -9.83 4.57
CA GLY A 121 -9.45 -10.18 5.52
C GLY A 121 -10.62 -10.99 4.93
N GLU A 122 -10.36 -11.87 3.97
CA GLU A 122 -11.42 -12.67 3.32
C GLU A 122 -11.18 -14.18 3.37
N ARG A 123 -12.28 -14.94 3.47
CA ARG A 123 -12.31 -16.41 3.51
C ARG A 123 -12.73 -16.96 2.14
N SER A 124 -11.78 -17.42 1.33
CA SER A 124 -12.12 -18.33 0.23
C SER A 124 -12.36 -19.74 0.78
N LYS A 125 -13.54 -20.30 0.55
CA LYS A 125 -13.83 -21.72 0.78
C LYS A 125 -13.96 -22.38 -0.59
N GLU A 126 -12.85 -22.83 -1.15
CA GLU A 126 -12.93 -23.83 -2.22
C GLU A 126 -13.44 -25.15 -1.62
N GLN A 127 -14.75 -25.40 -1.74
CA GLN A 127 -15.32 -26.74 -1.56
C GLN A 127 -15.14 -27.52 -2.85
N GLY A 128 -14.07 -28.32 -2.91
CA GLY A 128 -13.89 -29.33 -3.95
C GLY A 128 -14.66 -30.61 -3.63
N GLU A 129 -14.82 -31.50 -4.62
CA GLU A 129 -15.22 -32.89 -4.39
C GLU A 129 -14.30 -33.53 -3.35
N LYS A 130 -14.87 -34.24 -2.37
CA LYS A 130 -14.08 -34.88 -1.29
C LYS A 130 -13.28 -36.03 -1.88
N PRO A 131 -11.95 -35.91 -2.03
CA PRO A 131 -11.19 -36.94 -2.72
C PRO A 131 -11.01 -38.15 -1.80
N THR A 132 -11.06 -39.34 -2.40
CA THR A 132 -10.81 -40.61 -1.69
C THR A 132 -9.32 -40.96 -1.60
N THR A 133 -8.49 -40.28 -2.40
CA THR A 133 -7.05 -40.45 -2.52
C THR A 133 -6.33 -39.10 -2.44
N VAL A 134 -5.05 -39.16 -2.05
CA VAL A 134 -4.12 -38.03 -2.10
C VAL A 134 -2.81 -38.48 -2.71
N THR A 135 -2.02 -37.54 -3.20
CA THR A 135 -0.76 -37.81 -3.87
C THR A 135 0.44 -37.44 -3.01
N PHE A 136 1.45 -38.30 -3.04
CA PHE A 136 2.80 -38.03 -2.56
C PHE A 136 3.75 -37.94 -3.74
N TYR A 137 4.75 -37.08 -3.61
CA TYR A 137 5.85 -36.98 -4.55
C TYR A 137 7.15 -37.32 -3.86
N THR A 138 7.90 -38.24 -4.46
CA THR A 138 9.23 -38.66 -4.00
C THR A 138 10.31 -38.04 -4.87
N THR A 139 11.34 -37.45 -4.26
CA THR A 139 12.49 -36.85 -4.92
C THR A 139 13.77 -37.27 -4.19
N GLY A 140 14.48 -38.26 -4.71
CA GLY A 140 15.55 -38.92 -3.96
C GLY A 140 15.00 -39.57 -2.69
N ASP A 141 15.58 -39.24 -1.53
CA ASP A 141 15.12 -39.75 -0.23
C ASP A 141 13.98 -38.92 0.38
N PHE A 142 13.64 -37.78 -0.22
CA PHE A 142 12.60 -36.87 0.24
C PHE A 142 11.21 -37.30 -0.27
N VAL A 143 10.20 -37.23 0.60
CA VAL A 143 8.81 -37.55 0.26
C VAL A 143 7.89 -36.47 0.84
N ASP A 144 7.01 -35.90 0.01
CA ASP A 144 6.06 -34.88 0.48
C ASP A 144 4.64 -35.08 -0.07
N LEU A 145 3.65 -34.64 0.72
CA LEU A 145 2.24 -34.56 0.34
C LEU A 145 2.05 -33.35 -0.57
N CYS A 146 1.75 -33.59 -1.84
CA CYS A 146 1.64 -32.54 -2.84
C CYS A 146 0.63 -32.93 -3.93
N ARG A 147 -0.11 -31.95 -4.47
CA ARG A 147 -1.08 -32.14 -5.56
C ARG A 147 -0.45 -32.33 -6.95
N GLY A 148 0.81 -31.93 -7.13
CA GLY A 148 1.55 -32.03 -8.38
C GLY A 148 1.85 -30.67 -9.02
N GLY A 149 2.38 -30.73 -10.25
CA GLY A 149 2.96 -29.57 -10.94
C GLY A 149 4.45 -29.48 -10.68
N HIS A 150 5.21 -30.46 -11.18
CA HIS A 150 6.67 -30.54 -11.04
C HIS A 150 7.32 -30.62 -12.42
N VAL A 151 8.54 -30.09 -12.53
CA VAL A 151 9.44 -30.40 -13.66
C VAL A 151 9.88 -31.87 -13.61
N GLU A 152 10.40 -32.41 -14.72
CA GLU A 152 10.78 -33.82 -14.79
C GLU A 152 12.00 -34.14 -13.92
N SER A 153 12.95 -33.20 -13.84
CA SER A 153 14.20 -33.36 -13.09
C SER A 153 14.55 -32.13 -12.25
N THR A 154 15.22 -32.33 -11.11
CA THR A 154 15.77 -31.23 -10.31
C THR A 154 16.76 -30.36 -11.09
N LYS A 155 17.34 -30.85 -12.20
CA LYS A 155 18.21 -30.08 -13.11
C LYS A 155 17.49 -28.94 -13.83
N GLU A 156 16.18 -29.05 -14.02
CA GLU A 156 15.37 -28.03 -14.69
C GLU A 156 15.01 -26.87 -13.76
N ILE A 157 15.21 -27.02 -12.45
CA ILE A 157 15.08 -25.90 -11.52
C ILE A 157 16.12 -24.86 -11.90
N GLY A 158 15.69 -23.62 -12.18
CA GLY A 158 16.61 -22.54 -12.52
C GLY A 158 17.45 -22.05 -11.34
N PRO A 159 18.14 -20.91 -11.44
CA PRO A 159 18.86 -20.33 -10.31
C PRO A 159 17.90 -19.87 -9.21
N PHE A 160 18.38 -19.92 -7.97
CA PHE A 160 17.60 -19.59 -6.79
C PHE A 160 18.43 -18.87 -5.73
N LYS A 161 17.76 -18.11 -4.87
CA LYS A 161 18.38 -17.40 -3.74
C LYS A 161 17.41 -17.36 -2.55
N ILE A 162 17.88 -17.73 -1.36
CA ILE A 162 17.12 -17.52 -0.12
C ILE A 162 17.15 -16.03 0.20
N LEU A 163 15.97 -15.43 0.32
CA LEU A 163 15.79 -13.99 0.50
C LEU A 163 15.71 -13.61 1.98
N SER A 164 14.92 -14.35 2.76
CA SER A 164 14.65 -14.01 4.15
C SER A 164 14.04 -15.18 4.93
N VAL A 165 14.08 -15.04 6.26
CA VAL A 165 13.36 -15.88 7.21
C VAL A 165 12.32 -15.04 7.95
N ALA A 166 11.10 -15.55 8.08
CA ALA A 166 10.01 -14.90 8.80
C ALA A 166 9.33 -15.88 9.77
N GLY A 167 8.67 -15.37 10.80
CA GLY A 167 7.77 -16.18 11.63
C GLY A 167 6.39 -16.26 10.99
N ALA A 168 5.82 -17.46 10.94
CA ALA A 168 4.43 -17.68 10.52
C ALA A 168 3.70 -18.49 11.59
N TYR A 169 2.40 -18.28 11.77
CA TYR A 169 1.60 -19.15 12.61
C TYR A 169 0.90 -20.18 11.75
N TRP A 170 0.87 -21.44 12.19
CA TRP A 170 0.14 -22.47 11.47
C TRP A 170 -1.33 -22.07 11.27
N ARG A 171 -1.84 -22.17 10.04
CA ARG A 171 -3.18 -21.69 9.62
C ARG A 171 -3.45 -20.20 9.88
N GLY A 172 -2.42 -19.37 10.07
CA GLY A 172 -2.56 -17.93 10.35
C GLY A 172 -3.11 -17.59 11.73
N LYS A 173 -3.24 -18.56 12.65
CA LYS A 173 -3.82 -18.34 13.99
C LYS A 173 -2.73 -18.22 15.03
N SER A 174 -2.66 -17.10 15.74
CA SER A 174 -1.64 -16.83 16.78
C SER A 174 -1.63 -17.83 17.94
N GLU A 175 -2.71 -18.57 18.15
CA GLU A 175 -2.81 -19.65 19.15
C GLU A 175 -2.10 -20.94 18.74
N ASN A 176 -1.82 -21.11 17.44
CA ASN A 176 -1.17 -22.29 16.90
C ASN A 176 0.36 -22.22 17.00
N PRO A 177 1.08 -23.34 16.80
CA PRO A 177 2.54 -23.33 16.77
C PRO A 177 3.10 -22.31 15.78
N GLN A 178 4.18 -21.62 16.21
CA GLN A 178 4.95 -20.73 15.36
C GLN A 178 5.93 -21.55 14.52
N LEU A 179 5.90 -21.30 13.21
CA LEU A 179 6.75 -21.88 12.18
C LEU A 179 7.76 -20.85 11.69
N GLN A 180 8.85 -21.35 11.12
CA GLN A 180 9.89 -20.55 10.49
C GLN A 180 9.73 -20.67 8.97
N ARG A 181 9.39 -19.56 8.32
CA ARG A 181 9.14 -19.46 6.87
C ARG A 181 10.39 -18.97 6.17
N LEU A 182 10.92 -19.77 5.23
CA LEU A 182 11.97 -19.31 4.32
C LEU A 182 11.35 -18.86 2.99
N TYR A 183 11.69 -17.65 2.55
CA TYR A 183 11.34 -17.14 1.23
C TYR A 183 12.51 -17.34 0.26
N VAL A 184 12.23 -17.85 -0.93
CA VAL A 184 13.25 -18.15 -1.96
C VAL A 184 12.80 -17.59 -3.29
N ALA A 185 13.66 -16.78 -3.90
CA ALA A 185 13.53 -16.37 -5.30
C ALA A 185 13.97 -17.52 -6.21
N CYS A 186 13.21 -17.79 -7.28
CA CYS A 186 13.60 -18.79 -8.29
C CYS A 186 13.09 -18.37 -9.67
N PHE A 187 14.03 -18.27 -10.61
CA PHE A 187 13.82 -17.76 -11.98
C PHE A 187 14.33 -18.76 -13.01
N ALA A 188 13.97 -18.57 -14.29
CA ALA A 188 14.42 -19.47 -15.35
C ALA A 188 15.91 -19.22 -15.67
N THR A 189 16.36 -17.98 -15.56
CA THR A 189 17.73 -17.58 -15.89
C THR A 189 18.43 -16.82 -14.77
N GLN A 190 19.77 -16.78 -14.82
CA GLN A 190 20.58 -16.06 -13.82
C GLN A 190 20.38 -14.54 -13.96
N ASP A 191 20.25 -14.06 -15.20
CA ASP A 191 20.03 -12.63 -15.49
C ASP A 191 18.71 -12.13 -14.87
N GLU A 192 17.64 -12.93 -14.92
CA GLU A 192 16.36 -12.61 -14.26
C GLU A 192 16.48 -12.56 -12.74
N LEU A 193 17.17 -13.55 -12.14
CA LEU A 193 17.41 -13.55 -10.70
C LEU A 193 18.23 -12.33 -10.28
N ASP A 194 19.31 -12.03 -11.00
CA ASP A 194 20.18 -10.90 -10.71
C ASP A 194 19.44 -9.56 -10.86
N ALA A 195 18.59 -9.43 -11.90
CA ALA A 195 17.73 -8.27 -12.09
C ALA A 195 16.73 -8.11 -10.93
N HIS A 196 16.09 -9.19 -10.49
CA HIS A 196 15.16 -9.17 -9.36
C HIS A 196 15.86 -8.78 -8.06
N LEU A 197 17.04 -9.35 -7.78
CA LEU A 197 17.83 -9.01 -6.59
C LEU A 197 18.29 -7.53 -6.63
N ALA A 198 18.67 -7.02 -7.79
CA ALA A 198 19.01 -5.61 -7.96
C ALA A 198 17.80 -4.69 -7.72
N GLU A 199 16.61 -5.07 -8.19
CA GLU A 199 15.37 -4.34 -7.96
C GLU A 199 15.00 -4.32 -6.45
N MET A 200 15.11 -5.46 -5.77
CA MET A 200 14.89 -5.55 -4.32
C MET A 200 15.85 -4.66 -3.53
N GLU A 201 17.13 -4.61 -3.90
CA GLU A 201 18.11 -3.74 -3.24
C GLU A 201 17.82 -2.26 -3.48
N GLU A 202 17.33 -1.90 -4.68
CA GLU A 202 16.88 -0.54 -4.95
C GLU A 202 15.61 -0.20 -4.15
N ALA A 203 14.64 -1.11 -4.05
CA ALA A 203 13.45 -0.96 -3.23
C ALA A 203 13.80 -0.75 -1.75
N LYS A 204 14.75 -1.52 -1.19
CA LYS A 204 15.23 -1.35 0.20
C LYS A 204 15.84 0.03 0.45
N LYS A 205 16.50 0.64 -0.54
CA LYS A 205 17.02 2.01 -0.41
C LYS A 205 15.91 3.05 -0.38
N ARG A 206 14.79 2.77 -1.03
CA ARG A 206 13.65 3.69 -1.14
C ARG A 206 12.57 3.46 -0.10
N ASP A 207 12.67 2.39 0.69
CA ASP A 207 11.72 2.06 1.75
C ASP A 207 11.39 3.28 2.62
N HIS A 208 10.11 3.63 2.68
CA HIS A 208 9.65 4.83 3.37
C HIS A 208 9.95 4.82 4.88
N ARG A 209 10.16 3.65 5.49
CA ARG A 209 10.52 3.53 6.91
C ARG A 209 11.97 3.96 7.13
N LYS A 210 12.85 3.56 6.22
CA LYS A 210 14.26 3.96 6.24
C LYS A 210 14.39 5.44 5.92
N LEU A 211 13.87 5.87 4.77
CA LEU A 211 13.94 7.27 4.35
C LEU A 211 13.17 8.19 5.29
N GLY A 212 12.02 7.75 5.80
CA GLY A 212 11.22 8.51 6.77
C GLY A 212 11.97 8.79 8.07
N ALA A 213 12.80 7.86 8.53
CA ALA A 213 13.69 8.07 9.67
C ALA A 213 14.89 8.96 9.30
N GLU A 214 15.57 8.69 8.19
CA GLU A 214 16.74 9.46 7.73
C GLU A 214 16.41 10.94 7.43
N LEU A 215 15.19 11.21 6.93
CA LEU A 215 14.69 12.54 6.61
C LEU A 215 13.85 13.18 7.73
N GLU A 216 13.73 12.51 8.88
CA GLU A 216 12.99 12.99 10.06
C GLU A 216 11.53 13.35 9.75
N LEU A 217 10.83 12.48 9.00
CA LEU A 217 9.45 12.71 8.57
C LEU A 217 8.43 12.19 9.59
N PHE A 218 8.66 11.00 10.13
CA PHE A 218 7.78 10.40 11.13
C PHE A 218 8.55 9.43 12.02
N THR A 219 7.95 9.06 13.14
CA THR A 219 8.46 8.02 14.03
C THR A 219 7.31 7.21 14.62
N PHE A 220 7.64 6.06 15.21
CA PHE A 220 6.75 5.25 16.02
C PHE A 220 7.35 5.08 17.40
N ASP A 221 6.50 5.14 18.43
CA ASP A 221 6.93 4.94 19.81
C ASP A 221 6.07 3.84 20.47
N PRO A 222 6.69 2.82 21.09
CA PRO A 222 5.95 1.77 21.80
C PRO A 222 5.00 2.28 22.89
N LEU A 223 5.30 3.43 23.51
CA LEU A 223 4.44 4.06 24.51
C LEU A 223 3.15 4.61 23.91
N VAL A 224 3.20 5.08 22.65
CA VAL A 224 2.01 5.55 21.92
C VAL A 224 1.20 4.37 21.40
N GLY A 225 1.90 3.34 20.89
CA GLY A 225 1.31 2.10 20.44
C GLY A 225 1.54 1.82 18.95
N PRO A 226 1.49 0.53 18.54
CA PRO A 226 1.84 0.14 17.19
C PRO A 226 0.79 0.61 16.18
N GLY A 227 1.25 1.06 15.01
CA GLY A 227 0.39 1.53 13.93
C GLY A 227 -0.20 2.93 14.16
N LEU A 228 0.35 3.70 15.11
CA LEU A 228 -0.04 5.07 15.40
C LEU A 228 1.17 6.00 15.13
N PRO A 229 1.33 6.49 13.89
CA PRO A 229 2.51 7.27 13.52
C PRO A 229 2.52 8.64 14.21
N LEU A 230 3.70 9.05 14.66
CA LEU A 230 3.98 10.40 15.12
C LEU A 230 4.63 11.17 13.98
N TRP A 231 3.90 12.12 13.40
CA TRP A 231 4.42 13.02 12.38
C TRP A 231 5.40 14.02 12.99
N LEU A 232 6.64 14.01 12.52
CA LEU A 232 7.66 14.99 12.90
C LEU A 232 7.45 16.30 12.11
N PRO A 233 8.13 17.42 12.46
CA PRO A 233 7.87 18.70 11.81
C PRO A 233 7.97 18.66 10.28
N LYS A 234 8.99 18.02 9.72
CA LYS A 234 9.18 17.91 8.26
C LYS A 234 8.08 17.05 7.61
N GLY A 235 7.71 15.92 8.21
CA GLY A 235 6.62 15.10 7.67
C GLY A 235 5.24 15.74 7.84
N THR A 236 5.04 16.56 8.87
CA THR A 236 3.81 17.33 9.06
C THR A 236 3.62 18.33 7.93
N VAL A 237 4.68 19.04 7.52
CA VAL A 237 4.63 19.92 6.34
C VAL A 237 4.23 19.13 5.09
N LEU A 238 4.86 17.98 4.86
CA LEU A 238 4.56 17.12 3.71
C LEU A 238 3.08 16.73 3.66
N ARG A 239 2.57 16.20 4.79
CA ARG A 239 1.17 15.82 4.97
C ARG A 239 0.22 17.00 4.73
N ASP A 240 0.50 18.14 5.34
CA ASP A 240 -0.39 19.31 5.27
C ASP A 240 -0.42 19.92 3.86
N LEU A 241 0.67 19.87 3.10
CA LEU A 241 0.71 20.31 1.69
C LEU A 241 -0.15 19.43 0.78
N VAL A 242 -0.11 18.11 0.98
CA VAL A 242 -0.99 17.17 0.27
C VAL A 242 -2.46 17.44 0.63
N GLU A 243 -2.75 17.71 1.90
CA GLU A 243 -4.10 18.06 2.36
C GLU A 243 -4.61 19.36 1.75
N GLN A 244 -3.77 20.39 1.69
CA GLN A 244 -4.09 21.68 1.09
C GLN A 244 -4.39 21.52 -0.40
N LEU A 245 -3.58 20.72 -1.11
CA LEU A 245 -3.80 20.39 -2.52
C LEU A 245 -5.15 19.71 -2.71
N ALA A 246 -5.44 18.69 -1.90
CA ALA A 246 -6.71 17.98 -1.94
C ALA A 246 -7.87 18.96 -1.75
N LYS A 247 -7.86 19.75 -0.67
CA LYS A 247 -8.93 20.71 -0.36
C LYS A 247 -9.12 21.75 -1.47
N LYS A 248 -8.04 22.28 -2.05
CA LYS A 248 -8.10 23.24 -3.17
C LYS A 248 -8.78 22.61 -4.38
N LYS A 249 -8.38 21.41 -4.77
CA LYS A 249 -8.97 20.70 -5.93
C LYS A 249 -10.40 20.25 -5.69
N GLU A 250 -10.73 19.81 -4.48
CA GLU A 250 -12.10 19.54 -4.09
C GLU A 250 -12.99 20.78 -4.20
N GLN A 251 -12.52 21.93 -3.74
CA GLN A 251 -13.25 23.18 -3.87
C GLN A 251 -13.47 23.57 -5.34
N GLU A 252 -12.43 23.48 -6.17
CA GLU A 252 -12.53 23.72 -7.63
C GLU A 252 -13.54 22.76 -8.30
N HIS A 253 -13.68 21.53 -7.80
CA HIS A 253 -14.64 20.54 -8.31
C HIS A 253 -16.05 20.67 -7.68
N GLY A 254 -16.28 21.66 -6.82
CA GLY A 254 -17.59 21.94 -6.23
C GLY A 254 -17.97 21.06 -5.04
N TYR A 255 -16.99 20.51 -4.33
CA TYR A 255 -17.22 19.84 -3.05
C TYR A 255 -17.41 20.86 -1.93
N GLN A 256 -18.32 20.54 -1.00
CA GLN A 256 -18.54 21.29 0.22
C GLN A 256 -17.95 20.53 1.39
N ARG A 257 -17.29 21.25 2.30
CA ARG A 257 -16.59 20.63 3.42
C ARG A 257 -17.52 20.45 4.61
N VAL A 258 -17.47 19.25 5.19
CA VAL A 258 -18.17 18.89 6.43
C VAL A 258 -17.18 18.37 7.47
N ALA A 259 -17.62 18.23 8.72
CA ALA A 259 -16.84 17.65 9.80
C ALA A 259 -17.74 16.75 10.66
N THR A 260 -17.24 15.59 11.03
CA THR A 260 -17.97 14.58 11.79
C THR A 260 -17.21 14.12 13.03
N PRO A 261 -17.90 13.74 14.13
CA PRO A 261 -17.25 13.21 15.33
C PRO A 261 -16.40 11.96 15.06
N HIS A 262 -15.48 11.64 15.98
CA HIS A 262 -14.66 10.41 15.95
C HIS A 262 -15.34 9.21 16.63
N VAL A 263 -16.31 9.48 17.51
CA VAL A 263 -17.01 8.48 18.32
C VAL A 263 -18.51 8.56 18.09
N ALA A 264 -19.18 7.41 18.08
CA ALA A 264 -20.63 7.33 17.98
C ALA A 264 -21.19 6.11 18.70
N LYS A 265 -22.49 6.16 19.01
CA LYS A 265 -23.23 5.06 19.64
C LYS A 265 -23.21 3.81 18.75
N GLN A 266 -23.19 2.65 19.39
CA GLN A 266 -23.34 1.33 18.76
C GLN A 266 -24.46 1.28 17.70
N ALA A 267 -25.63 1.87 18.01
CA ALA A 267 -26.79 1.89 17.12
C ALA A 267 -26.52 2.51 15.73
N LEU A 268 -25.60 3.48 15.62
CA LEU A 268 -25.22 4.05 14.32
C LEU A 268 -24.53 3.01 13.44
N PHE A 269 -23.62 2.23 14.03
CA PHE A 269 -22.84 1.22 13.32
C PHE A 269 -23.62 -0.07 13.07
N GLU A 270 -24.64 -0.36 13.87
CA GLU A 270 -25.63 -1.40 13.55
C GLU A 270 -26.49 -0.99 12.35
N ALA A 271 -27.05 0.23 12.37
CA ALA A 271 -27.86 0.74 11.27
C ALA A 271 -27.09 0.84 9.94
N SER A 272 -25.82 1.21 10.00
CA SER A 272 -24.94 1.25 8.84
C SER A 272 -24.39 -0.12 8.41
N GLY A 273 -24.66 -1.19 9.18
CA GLY A 273 -24.10 -2.51 8.96
C GLY A 273 -22.60 -2.65 9.25
N HIS A 274 -21.91 -1.63 9.75
CA HIS A 274 -20.49 -1.76 10.04
C HIS A 274 -20.22 -2.72 11.20
N LEU A 275 -21.04 -2.74 12.26
CA LEU A 275 -20.85 -3.75 13.31
C LEU A 275 -21.13 -5.18 12.82
N PRO A 276 -22.26 -5.47 12.14
CA PRO A 276 -22.52 -6.82 11.63
C PRO A 276 -21.44 -7.39 10.68
N TYR A 277 -20.79 -6.55 9.87
CA TYR A 277 -19.84 -7.00 8.84
C TYR A 277 -18.37 -6.64 9.12
N TYR A 278 -18.09 -5.74 10.06
CA TYR A 278 -16.75 -5.13 10.28
C TYR A 278 -16.35 -5.10 11.76
N ALA A 279 -17.10 -5.73 12.68
CA ALA A 279 -16.81 -5.70 14.12
C ALA A 279 -15.40 -6.16 14.48
N ASP A 280 -14.89 -7.22 13.83
CA ASP A 280 -13.57 -7.80 14.14
C ASP A 280 -12.41 -6.84 13.83
N THR A 281 -12.64 -5.84 12.99
CA THR A 281 -11.66 -4.82 12.57
C THR A 281 -12.00 -3.42 13.10
N MET A 282 -13.00 -3.29 13.96
CA MET A 282 -13.29 -2.08 14.73
C MET A 282 -12.58 -2.11 16.08
N TYR A 283 -12.24 -0.94 16.62
CA TYR A 283 -11.77 -0.85 18.00
C TYR A 283 -12.86 -1.34 18.97
N PRO A 284 -12.50 -1.98 20.09
CA PRO A 284 -13.47 -2.41 21.11
C PRO A 284 -14.38 -1.27 21.58
N PRO A 285 -15.61 -1.58 22.03
CA PRO A 285 -16.52 -0.57 22.55
C PRO A 285 -15.94 0.13 23.79
N MET A 286 -16.22 1.42 23.91
CA MET A 286 -16.18 2.17 25.15
C MET A 286 -17.54 2.04 25.84
N GLU A 287 -17.56 1.37 26.98
CA GLU A 287 -18.77 1.17 27.79
C GLU A 287 -19.03 2.41 28.66
N LEU A 288 -20.20 3.04 28.47
CA LEU A 288 -20.66 4.21 29.21
C LEU A 288 -22.04 3.91 29.83
N ASP A 289 -22.51 4.78 30.73
CA ASP A 289 -23.78 4.62 31.45
C ASP A 289 -25.02 4.64 30.52
N ASP A 290 -24.93 5.35 29.40
CA ASP A 290 -26.00 5.47 28.40
C ASP A 290 -25.80 4.58 27.15
N GLY A 291 -24.88 3.61 27.23
CA GLY A 291 -24.65 2.57 26.23
C GLY A 291 -23.20 2.50 25.71
N ASN A 292 -23.00 1.69 24.68
CA ASN A 292 -21.69 1.47 24.07
C ASN A 292 -21.41 2.47 22.96
N TYR A 293 -20.17 2.97 22.92
CA TYR A 293 -19.65 3.84 21.87
C TYR A 293 -18.45 3.21 21.20
N TYR A 294 -18.29 3.50 19.91
CA TYR A 294 -17.16 3.01 19.12
C TYR A 294 -16.43 4.18 18.49
N LEU A 295 -15.11 4.03 18.33
CA LEU A 295 -14.35 4.81 17.37
C LEU A 295 -14.83 4.45 15.95
N LYS A 296 -15.02 5.45 15.10
CA LYS A 296 -15.47 5.22 13.73
C LYS A 296 -14.39 4.52 12.89
N ALA A 297 -14.75 3.45 12.20
CA ALA A 297 -13.88 2.79 11.20
C ALA A 297 -14.02 3.39 9.79
N MET A 298 -15.10 4.13 9.54
CA MET A 298 -15.41 4.83 8.29
C MET A 298 -16.21 6.12 8.59
N ASN A 299 -16.11 7.14 7.73
CA ASN A 299 -16.85 8.39 7.91
C ASN A 299 -18.30 8.30 7.41
N CYS A 300 -18.60 7.37 6.50
CA CYS A 300 -19.89 7.26 5.81
C CYS A 300 -21.14 7.35 6.72
N PRO A 301 -21.23 6.65 7.87
CA PRO A 301 -22.48 6.64 8.64
C PRO A 301 -22.84 8.02 9.17
N HIS A 302 -21.84 8.81 9.55
CA HIS A 302 -22.05 10.16 10.07
C HIS A 302 -22.57 11.09 8.97
N MET A 303 -21.97 11.03 7.78
CA MET A 303 -22.40 11.87 6.66
C MET A 303 -23.81 11.51 6.18
N HIS A 304 -24.21 10.24 6.20
CA HIS A 304 -25.57 9.84 5.83
C HIS A 304 -26.60 10.39 6.83
N VAL A 305 -26.29 10.34 8.13
CA VAL A 305 -27.15 10.95 9.16
C VAL A 305 -27.26 12.46 8.94
N MET A 306 -26.16 13.14 8.62
CA MET A 306 -26.17 14.57 8.29
C MET A 306 -27.03 14.87 7.06
N PHE A 307 -26.90 14.07 5.99
CA PHE A 307 -27.62 14.30 4.74
C PHE A 307 -29.13 14.21 4.94
N ARG A 308 -29.57 13.21 5.72
CA ARG A 308 -30.99 12.99 6.04
C ARG A 308 -31.64 14.11 6.85
N GLN A 309 -30.88 14.97 7.54
CA GLN A 309 -31.48 16.03 8.37
C GLN A 309 -32.23 17.09 7.58
N THR A 310 -32.00 17.19 6.26
CA THR A 310 -32.60 18.23 5.43
C THR A 310 -33.21 17.58 4.18
N PRO A 311 -34.53 17.77 3.94
CA PRO A 311 -35.15 17.34 2.69
C PRO A 311 -34.43 17.95 1.48
N ARG A 312 -34.31 17.18 0.39
CA ARG A 312 -33.61 17.59 -0.83
C ARG A 312 -34.53 17.55 -2.04
N SER A 313 -34.46 18.55 -2.89
CA SER A 313 -35.06 18.55 -4.23
C SER A 313 -34.10 17.97 -5.26
N TYR A 314 -34.63 17.35 -6.32
CA TYR A 314 -33.84 16.90 -7.47
C TYR A 314 -32.92 17.98 -8.06
N ARG A 315 -33.29 19.26 -7.92
CA ARG A 315 -32.53 20.43 -8.41
C ARG A 315 -31.26 20.72 -7.63
N GLU A 316 -31.18 20.27 -6.38
CA GLU A 316 -30.00 20.44 -5.52
C GLU A 316 -28.95 19.36 -5.77
N LEU A 317 -29.32 18.29 -6.51
CA LEU A 317 -28.44 17.15 -6.77
C LEU A 317 -27.61 17.35 -8.05
N PRO A 318 -26.33 16.96 -8.04
CA PRO A 318 -25.66 16.19 -6.99
C PRO A 318 -25.09 17.06 -5.86
N VAL A 319 -25.18 16.56 -4.62
CA VAL A 319 -24.52 17.16 -3.45
C VAL A 319 -23.21 16.43 -3.19
N ARG A 320 -22.11 17.16 -3.11
CA ARG A 320 -20.77 16.61 -2.92
C ARG A 320 -20.23 17.05 -1.57
N TRP A 321 -20.18 16.16 -0.59
CA TRP A 321 -19.63 16.47 0.74
C TRP A 321 -18.30 15.78 0.93
N ALA A 322 -17.28 16.54 1.35
CA ALA A 322 -15.95 16.04 1.61
C ALA A 322 -15.50 16.36 3.04
N GLU A 323 -14.77 15.43 3.66
CA GLU A 323 -14.13 15.58 4.95
C GLU A 323 -12.72 15.02 4.86
N TYR A 324 -11.78 15.62 5.61
CA TYR A 324 -10.47 15.04 5.79
C TYR A 324 -10.58 14.16 7.02
N GLY A 325 -11.31 13.07 6.86
CA GLY A 325 -11.89 12.32 7.98
C GLY A 325 -10.89 11.34 8.55
N THR A 326 -10.61 11.44 9.85
CA THR A 326 -9.80 10.47 10.56
C THR A 326 -10.66 9.31 11.07
N VAL A 327 -10.26 8.09 10.74
CA VAL A 327 -10.91 6.84 11.14
C VAL A 327 -9.91 5.89 11.79
N TYR A 328 -10.43 4.87 12.48
CA TYR A 328 -9.64 3.94 13.27
C TYR A 328 -10.00 2.50 12.93
N ARG A 329 -8.99 1.70 12.57
CA ARG A 329 -9.15 0.27 12.25
C ARG A 329 -8.26 -0.57 13.17
N TYR A 330 -8.84 -1.61 13.74
CA TYR A 330 -8.16 -2.54 14.63
C TYR A 330 -7.36 -3.57 13.82
N GLU A 331 -6.34 -3.08 13.10
CA GLU A 331 -5.43 -3.92 12.33
C GLU A 331 -4.60 -4.80 13.28
N LEU A 332 -4.43 -6.07 12.91
CA LEU A 332 -3.61 -7.03 13.66
C LEU A 332 -2.17 -6.52 13.73
N SER A 333 -1.54 -6.59 14.91
CA SER A 333 -0.22 -5.99 15.14
C SER A 333 0.86 -6.52 14.19
N GLY A 334 0.80 -7.81 13.83
CA GLY A 334 1.73 -8.44 12.89
C GLY A 334 1.57 -8.00 11.44
N THR A 335 0.48 -7.30 11.11
CA THR A 335 0.22 -6.81 9.74
C THR A 335 0.58 -5.34 9.55
N LEU A 336 0.92 -4.63 10.62
CA LEU A 336 1.29 -3.22 10.57
C LEU A 336 2.61 -3.03 9.84
N ALA A 337 2.66 -2.03 8.96
CA ALA A 337 3.80 -1.84 8.07
C ALA A 337 4.06 -0.36 7.83
N GLY A 338 4.92 0.25 8.66
CA GLY A 338 5.28 1.66 8.57
C GLY A 338 4.04 2.55 8.45
N LEU A 339 4.00 3.42 7.45
CA LEU A 339 2.84 4.24 7.10
C LEU A 339 1.87 3.57 6.10
N MET A 340 2.26 2.46 5.47
CA MET A 340 1.43 1.73 4.49
C MET A 340 0.20 1.07 5.11
N ARG A 341 0.35 0.53 6.33
CA ARG A 341 -0.71 -0.13 7.10
C ARG A 341 -0.64 0.27 8.58
N VAL A 342 -1.59 1.11 8.97
CA VAL A 342 -1.67 1.78 10.28
C VAL A 342 -3.08 1.61 10.86
N ARG A 343 -3.26 1.95 12.14
CA ARG A 343 -4.55 1.86 12.85
C ARG A 343 -5.33 3.16 12.85
N MET A 344 -4.66 4.31 12.72
CA MET A 344 -5.29 5.62 12.57
C MET A 344 -5.02 6.11 11.15
N LEU A 345 -6.09 6.42 10.42
CA LEU A 345 -6.05 6.74 9.00
C LEU A 345 -6.75 8.08 8.80
N SER A 346 -6.13 9.01 8.08
CA SER A 346 -6.79 10.27 7.67
C SER A 346 -6.82 10.37 6.17
N MET A 347 -7.96 10.69 5.57
CA MET A 347 -8.13 10.62 4.11
C MET A 347 -9.02 11.73 3.58
N ASN A 348 -8.86 12.09 2.31
CA ASN A 348 -9.72 13.02 1.58
C ASN A 348 -11.06 12.38 1.16
N ASP A 349 -11.74 11.79 2.14
CA ASP A 349 -12.99 11.07 1.97
C ASP A 349 -14.13 12.00 1.58
N ALA A 350 -14.96 11.54 0.66
CA ALA A 350 -16.12 12.27 0.22
C ALA A 350 -17.27 11.35 -0.17
N HIS A 351 -18.47 11.86 0.04
CA HIS A 351 -19.73 11.21 -0.25
C HIS A 351 -20.51 12.11 -1.20
N ILE A 352 -20.72 11.62 -2.42
CA ILE A 352 -21.50 12.29 -3.46
C ILE A 352 -22.89 11.66 -3.46
N TYR A 353 -23.89 12.47 -3.11
CA TYR A 353 -25.29 12.09 -3.12
C TYR A 353 -25.89 12.54 -4.45
N CYS A 354 -26.32 11.59 -5.26
CA CYS A 354 -26.74 11.84 -6.64
C CYS A 354 -27.97 11.02 -7.02
N ARG A 355 -28.60 11.43 -8.13
CA ARG A 355 -29.65 10.65 -8.77
C ARG A 355 -29.05 9.55 -9.64
N GLU A 356 -29.86 8.56 -9.98
CA GLU A 356 -29.47 7.45 -10.86
C GLU A 356 -28.86 7.93 -12.19
N ASP A 357 -29.49 8.94 -12.83
CA ASP A 357 -29.05 9.51 -14.11
C ASP A 357 -27.74 10.31 -14.04
N GLN A 358 -27.23 10.56 -12.83
CA GLN A 358 -26.03 11.35 -12.59
C GLN A 358 -24.80 10.50 -12.22
N ILE A 359 -25.00 9.21 -11.89
CA ILE A 359 -23.94 8.33 -11.36
C ILE A 359 -22.71 8.31 -12.26
N GLU A 360 -22.90 8.05 -13.55
CA GLU A 360 -21.82 7.89 -14.52
C GLU A 360 -21.00 9.18 -14.67
N ALA A 361 -21.69 10.32 -14.79
CA ALA A 361 -21.06 11.63 -14.90
C ALA A 361 -20.24 11.97 -13.63
N GLU A 362 -20.76 11.65 -12.45
CA GLU A 362 -20.05 11.89 -11.19
C GLU A 362 -18.82 10.99 -11.01
N ILE A 363 -18.90 9.71 -11.42
CA ILE A 363 -17.73 8.83 -11.44
C ILE A 363 -16.66 9.36 -12.40
N LEU A 364 -17.05 9.79 -13.61
CA LEU A 364 -16.13 10.39 -14.57
C LEU A 364 -15.40 11.61 -13.99
N ARG A 365 -16.11 12.50 -13.29
CA ARG A 365 -15.50 13.65 -12.60
C ARG A 365 -14.54 13.24 -11.48
N VAL A 366 -14.76 12.10 -10.85
CA VAL A 366 -13.81 11.52 -9.88
C VAL A 366 -12.60 10.92 -10.61
N MET A 367 -12.77 10.30 -11.78
CA MET A 367 -11.67 9.81 -12.61
C MET A 367 -10.79 10.94 -13.15
N GLU A 368 -11.37 12.10 -13.47
CA GLU A 368 -10.63 13.33 -13.82
C GLU A 368 -9.70 13.79 -12.68
N LEU A 369 -10.16 13.71 -11.42
CA LEU A 369 -9.31 13.99 -10.25
C LEU A 369 -8.14 13.01 -10.15
N HIS A 370 -8.37 11.70 -10.38
CA HIS A 370 -7.29 10.72 -10.39
C HIS A 370 -6.26 11.03 -11.48
N LYS A 371 -6.70 11.33 -12.71
CA LYS A 371 -5.81 11.72 -13.82
C LYS A 371 -4.96 12.93 -13.47
N TYR A 372 -5.57 13.96 -12.90
CA TYR A 372 -4.86 15.15 -12.46
C TYR A 372 -3.75 14.80 -11.46
N TYR A 373 -4.03 13.96 -10.46
CA TYR A 373 -3.02 13.57 -9.47
C TYR A 373 -1.93 12.68 -10.07
N ILE A 374 -2.28 11.74 -10.94
CA ILE A 374 -1.34 10.89 -11.68
C ILE A 374 -0.33 11.76 -12.43
N GLU A 375 -0.81 12.74 -13.20
CA GLU A 375 0.05 13.66 -13.96
C GLU A 375 0.88 14.56 -13.06
N LEU A 376 0.28 15.13 -12.01
CA LEU A 376 0.96 16.03 -11.08
C LEU A 376 2.12 15.36 -10.34
N PHE A 377 1.90 14.14 -9.86
CA PHE A 377 2.91 13.40 -9.11
C PHE A 377 3.87 12.61 -10.01
N GLY A 378 3.58 12.47 -11.31
CA GLY A 378 4.42 11.71 -12.24
C GLY A 378 4.31 10.20 -12.06
N ILE A 379 3.10 9.70 -11.79
CA ILE A 379 2.85 8.27 -11.57
C ILE A 379 2.78 7.55 -12.93
N GLU A 380 3.81 6.78 -13.27
CA GLU A 380 3.91 6.12 -14.58
C GLU A 380 3.30 4.71 -14.62
N HIS A 381 3.35 3.98 -13.50
CA HIS A 381 2.96 2.57 -13.44
C HIS A 381 1.72 2.39 -12.58
N TYR A 382 0.55 2.46 -13.23
CA TYR A 382 -0.74 2.30 -12.58
C TYR A 382 -1.77 1.66 -13.51
N TYR A 383 -2.86 1.17 -12.92
CA TYR A 383 -4.08 0.80 -13.64
C TYR A 383 -5.28 0.92 -12.69
N MET A 384 -6.48 0.99 -13.25
CA MET A 384 -7.70 0.90 -12.46
C MET A 384 -8.13 -0.56 -12.32
N ARG A 385 -8.61 -0.98 -11.16
CA ARG A 385 -9.20 -2.30 -10.96
C ARG A 385 -10.67 -2.16 -10.68
N LEU A 386 -11.52 -2.70 -11.56
CA LEU A 386 -12.94 -2.81 -11.34
C LEU A 386 -13.22 -4.07 -10.51
N SER A 387 -13.43 -3.87 -9.23
CA SER A 387 -13.65 -4.92 -8.25
C SER A 387 -15.14 -5.26 -8.18
N LEU A 388 -15.48 -6.47 -8.64
CA LEU A 388 -16.83 -7.03 -8.77
C LEU A 388 -17.18 -7.93 -7.59
N HIS A 389 -18.47 -8.20 -7.38
CA HIS A 389 -18.89 -9.19 -6.39
C HIS A 389 -18.80 -10.61 -6.92
N ASP A 390 -18.69 -11.58 -6.01
CA ASP A 390 -18.97 -12.98 -6.29
C ASP A 390 -20.44 -13.28 -5.93
N PRO A 391 -21.31 -13.58 -6.92
CA PRO A 391 -22.70 -13.95 -6.68
C PRO A 391 -22.86 -15.20 -5.79
N ALA A 392 -21.85 -16.07 -5.71
CA ALA A 392 -21.88 -17.24 -4.84
C ALA A 392 -21.60 -16.88 -3.36
N ASN A 393 -20.98 -15.73 -3.08
CA ASN A 393 -20.58 -15.29 -1.74
C ASN A 393 -21.68 -14.49 -1.02
N THR A 394 -22.78 -15.19 -0.71
CA THR A 394 -23.96 -14.63 -0.01
C THR A 394 -23.72 -14.16 1.42
N LYS A 395 -22.53 -14.42 1.99
CA LYS A 395 -22.17 -13.97 3.35
C LYS A 395 -21.50 -12.61 3.37
N LYS A 396 -20.65 -12.35 2.38
CA LYS A 396 -19.90 -11.10 2.27
C LYS A 396 -20.78 -10.00 1.70
N TYR A 397 -21.56 -10.31 0.67
CA TYR A 397 -22.34 -9.30 -0.06
C TYR A 397 -23.80 -9.29 0.34
N PHE A 398 -24.44 -8.14 0.12
CA PHE A 398 -25.89 -8.03 0.19
C PHE A 398 -26.58 -8.79 -0.94
N ASP A 399 -27.69 -9.45 -0.59
CA ASP A 399 -28.53 -10.24 -1.50
C ASP A 399 -29.45 -9.34 -2.35
N GLU A 400 -28.84 -8.63 -3.30
CA GLU A 400 -29.50 -7.69 -4.21
C GLU A 400 -28.96 -7.82 -5.64
N PRO A 401 -29.17 -8.97 -6.33
CA PRO A 401 -28.48 -9.28 -7.59
C PRO A 401 -28.75 -8.27 -8.71
N LYS A 402 -29.93 -7.65 -8.72
CA LYS A 402 -30.28 -6.62 -9.71
C LYS A 402 -29.51 -5.32 -9.49
N LEU A 403 -29.34 -4.90 -8.23
CA LEU A 403 -28.61 -3.68 -7.89
C LEU A 403 -27.11 -3.86 -8.12
N TRP A 404 -26.57 -5.06 -7.84
CA TRP A 404 -25.19 -5.41 -8.18
C TRP A 404 -24.93 -5.28 -9.69
N ALA A 405 -25.72 -5.96 -10.52
CA ALA A 405 -25.57 -5.89 -11.97
C ALA A 405 -25.66 -4.45 -12.49
N PHE A 406 -26.59 -3.65 -11.97
CA PHE A 406 -26.72 -2.23 -12.30
C PHE A 406 -25.47 -1.43 -11.90
N ALA A 407 -24.99 -1.59 -10.67
CA ALA A 407 -23.88 -0.83 -10.13
C ALA A 407 -22.55 -1.18 -10.83
N GLU A 408 -22.31 -2.46 -11.11
CA GLU A 408 -21.13 -2.93 -11.83
C GLU A 408 -21.09 -2.39 -13.26
N ASP A 409 -22.23 -2.43 -13.95
CA ASP A 409 -22.38 -1.90 -15.30
C ASP A 409 -22.23 -0.37 -15.35
N ALA A 410 -22.72 0.35 -14.34
CA ALA A 410 -22.51 1.79 -14.22
C ALA A 410 -21.03 2.17 -14.04
N LEU A 411 -20.29 1.45 -13.17
CA LEU A 411 -18.85 1.67 -13.00
C LEU A 411 -18.06 1.30 -14.27
N ARG A 412 -18.44 0.20 -14.94
CA ARG A 412 -17.82 -0.24 -16.19
C ARG A 412 -17.96 0.80 -17.31
N ARG A 413 -19.17 1.30 -17.55
CA ARG A 413 -19.39 2.38 -18.53
C ARG A 413 -18.57 3.63 -18.22
N ALA A 414 -18.53 4.03 -16.95
CA ALA A 414 -17.73 5.18 -16.54
C ALA A 414 -16.24 4.96 -16.80
N LEU A 415 -15.71 3.76 -16.57
CA LEU A 415 -14.32 3.41 -16.88
C LEU A 415 -14.05 3.41 -18.39
N ASP A 416 -14.94 2.81 -19.18
CA ASP A 416 -14.84 2.79 -20.65
C ASP A 416 -14.82 4.23 -21.21
N HIS A 417 -15.70 5.10 -20.73
CA HIS A 417 -15.73 6.52 -21.12
C HIS A 417 -14.55 7.33 -20.58
N SER A 418 -13.96 6.93 -19.46
CA SER A 418 -12.79 7.61 -18.91
C SER A 418 -11.55 7.40 -19.79
N GLY A 419 -11.48 6.30 -20.55
CA GLY A 419 -10.28 5.93 -21.33
C GLY A 419 -9.08 5.53 -20.48
N LEU A 420 -9.25 5.28 -19.18
CA LEU A 420 -8.22 4.71 -18.31
C LEU A 420 -8.13 3.19 -18.53
N GLU A 421 -6.92 2.65 -18.56
CA GLU A 421 -6.72 1.20 -18.56
C GLU A 421 -7.26 0.61 -17.26
N TYR A 422 -8.09 -0.43 -17.37
CA TYR A 422 -8.59 -1.16 -16.21
C TYR A 422 -8.63 -2.67 -16.41
N ARG A 423 -8.66 -3.38 -15.28
CA ARG A 423 -8.84 -4.83 -15.19
C ARG A 423 -9.99 -5.15 -14.26
N GLU A 424 -10.77 -6.16 -14.59
CA GLU A 424 -11.80 -6.66 -13.69
C GLU A 424 -11.22 -7.68 -12.71
N ALA A 425 -11.68 -7.64 -11.47
CA ALA A 425 -11.34 -8.63 -10.46
C ALA A 425 -12.60 -9.08 -9.72
N ASN A 426 -12.89 -10.38 -9.78
CA ASN A 426 -14.03 -10.97 -9.10
C ASN A 426 -13.76 -11.14 -7.61
N ASP A 427 -14.82 -11.08 -6.81
CA ASP A 427 -14.81 -11.18 -5.35
C ASP A 427 -13.98 -10.11 -4.61
N GLU A 428 -13.64 -9.00 -5.27
CA GLU A 428 -12.83 -7.93 -4.66
C GLU A 428 -13.67 -6.73 -4.18
N ALA A 429 -14.98 -6.70 -4.45
CA ALA A 429 -15.88 -5.60 -4.11
C ALA A 429 -16.04 -5.37 -2.59
N ALA A 430 -16.55 -4.19 -2.22
CA ALA A 430 -16.99 -3.94 -0.84
C ALA A 430 -18.31 -4.67 -0.57
N PHE A 431 -18.66 -4.91 0.69
CA PHE A 431 -19.90 -5.63 1.01
C PHE A 431 -21.19 -4.93 0.53
N TYR A 432 -21.14 -3.60 0.33
CA TYR A 432 -22.26 -2.74 -0.03
C TYR A 432 -22.26 -2.22 -1.48
N GLY A 433 -21.26 -2.62 -2.29
CA GLY A 433 -21.22 -2.24 -3.70
C GLY A 433 -19.87 -2.43 -4.38
N PRO A 434 -19.84 -2.36 -5.72
CA PRO A 434 -18.62 -2.51 -6.49
C PRO A 434 -17.74 -1.26 -6.37
N LYS A 435 -16.47 -1.41 -6.73
CA LYS A 435 -15.49 -0.32 -6.59
C LYS A 435 -14.46 -0.28 -7.71
N ILE A 436 -13.97 0.92 -7.96
CA ILE A 436 -12.82 1.21 -8.81
C ILE A 436 -11.65 1.47 -7.86
N ASP A 437 -10.68 0.57 -7.84
CA ASP A 437 -9.44 0.70 -7.07
C ASP A 437 -8.33 1.25 -7.96
N PHE A 438 -7.64 2.29 -7.50
CA PHE A 438 -6.44 2.81 -8.15
C PHE A 438 -5.23 2.02 -7.68
N GLN A 439 -4.75 1.12 -8.54
CA GLN A 439 -3.59 0.28 -8.28
C GLN A 439 -2.33 1.01 -8.75
N VAL A 440 -1.33 1.08 -7.87
CA VAL A 440 -0.03 1.65 -8.20
C VAL A 440 1.05 0.63 -7.92
N ARG A 441 2.02 0.55 -8.83
CA ARG A 441 3.21 -0.26 -8.64
C ARG A 441 4.28 0.55 -7.89
N PHE A 442 4.67 0.06 -6.74
CA PHE A 442 5.75 0.62 -5.92
C PHE A 442 7.12 0.23 -6.47
N VAL A 443 8.17 0.84 -5.95
CA VAL A 443 9.54 0.45 -6.24
C VAL A 443 9.78 -0.95 -5.66
N GLY A 444 10.20 -1.91 -6.49
CA GLY A 444 10.29 -3.32 -6.09
C GLY A 444 9.16 -4.21 -6.58
N GLY A 445 8.34 -3.74 -7.53
CA GLY A 445 7.34 -4.55 -8.23
C GLY A 445 6.00 -4.70 -7.52
N ARG A 446 5.94 -4.45 -6.20
CA ARG A 446 4.70 -4.61 -5.41
C ARG A 446 3.59 -3.68 -5.90
N GLU A 447 2.42 -4.25 -6.19
CA GLU A 447 1.20 -3.51 -6.51
C GLU A 447 0.34 -3.33 -5.25
N GLU A 448 -0.15 -2.10 -5.03
CA GLU A 448 -0.99 -1.77 -3.88
C GLU A 448 -2.11 -0.81 -4.29
N THR A 449 -3.25 -0.93 -3.59
CA THR A 449 -4.36 0.01 -3.74
C THR A 449 -4.09 1.28 -2.95
N ILE A 450 -3.91 2.39 -3.66
CA ILE A 450 -3.70 3.71 -3.04
C ILE A 450 -5.03 4.40 -2.75
N ALA A 451 -5.97 4.34 -3.68
CA ALA A 451 -7.23 5.07 -3.64
C ALA A 451 -8.39 4.22 -4.17
N THR A 452 -9.61 4.56 -3.77
CA THR A 452 -10.82 3.81 -4.17
C THR A 452 -11.99 4.76 -4.42
N THR A 453 -12.80 4.44 -5.44
CA THR A 453 -14.13 5.02 -5.70
C THR A 453 -15.17 3.90 -5.68
N GLN A 454 -16.19 4.00 -4.81
CA GLN A 454 -17.22 2.97 -4.62
C GLN A 454 -18.61 3.52 -4.92
N LEU A 455 -19.49 2.69 -5.48
CA LEU A 455 -20.90 3.00 -5.64
C LEU A 455 -21.70 2.21 -4.59
N ASP A 456 -22.21 2.90 -3.57
CA ASP A 456 -23.08 2.33 -2.54
C ASP A 456 -24.54 2.52 -2.94
N PHE A 457 -25.18 1.39 -3.22
CA PHE A 457 -26.60 1.31 -3.56
C PHE A 457 -27.49 0.93 -2.37
N ILE A 458 -26.93 0.70 -1.18
CA ILE A 458 -27.62 0.19 0.01
C ILE A 458 -27.85 1.27 1.05
N ALA A 459 -26.98 2.29 1.10
CA ALA A 459 -27.12 3.43 2.01
C ALA A 459 -28.53 4.07 1.94
N GLN A 460 -29.11 4.15 0.74
CA GLN A 460 -30.51 4.59 0.55
C GLN A 460 -31.52 3.82 1.40
N GLN A 461 -31.43 2.49 1.41
CA GLN A 461 -32.38 1.64 2.12
C GLN A 461 -32.14 1.72 3.64
N ARG A 462 -30.88 1.68 4.07
CA ARG A 462 -30.51 1.63 5.50
C ARG A 462 -30.76 2.94 6.23
N PHE A 463 -30.46 4.06 5.59
CA PHE A 463 -30.62 5.37 6.21
C PHE A 463 -31.90 6.08 5.81
N GLY A 464 -32.63 5.57 4.82
CA GLY A 464 -33.78 6.26 4.23
C GLY A 464 -33.32 7.53 3.54
N LEU A 465 -32.43 7.41 2.56
CA LEU A 465 -31.94 8.55 1.79
C LEU A 465 -32.78 8.72 0.52
N HIS A 466 -33.53 9.81 0.47
CA HIS A 466 -34.44 10.14 -0.63
C HIS A 466 -34.39 11.63 -0.99
N TYR A 467 -34.83 11.94 -2.20
CA TYR A 467 -35.08 13.30 -2.66
C TYR A 467 -36.48 13.43 -3.26
N GLN A 468 -36.99 14.66 -3.27
CA GLN A 468 -38.23 15.01 -3.95
C GLN A 468 -37.97 15.29 -5.43
N ASP A 469 -38.58 14.49 -6.29
CA ASP A 469 -38.46 14.60 -7.74
C ASP A 469 -39.40 15.66 -8.32
N SER A 470 -39.23 15.98 -9.61
CA SER A 470 -40.00 16.97 -10.35
C SER A 470 -41.51 16.70 -10.42
N ASP A 471 -41.92 15.45 -10.25
CA ASP A 471 -43.32 15.02 -10.17
C ASP A 471 -43.91 15.10 -8.74
N GLY A 472 -43.09 15.51 -7.76
CA GLY A 472 -43.44 15.59 -6.35
C GLY A 472 -43.28 14.26 -5.58
N GLY A 473 -42.93 13.17 -6.25
CA GLY A 473 -42.67 11.87 -5.64
C GLY A 473 -41.30 11.81 -4.96
N GLU A 474 -41.13 10.85 -4.05
CA GLU A 474 -39.84 10.56 -3.44
C GLU A 474 -39.10 9.49 -4.25
N LYS A 475 -37.83 9.76 -4.55
CA LYS A 475 -36.93 8.84 -5.25
C LYS A 475 -35.66 8.61 -4.43
N PRO A 476 -35.03 7.43 -4.57
CA PRO A 476 -33.85 7.09 -3.80
C PRO A 476 -32.60 7.88 -4.21
N ILE A 477 -31.70 8.06 -3.25
CA ILE A 477 -30.37 8.65 -3.47
C ILE A 477 -29.32 7.56 -3.62
N TYR A 478 -28.47 7.68 -4.64
CA TYR A 478 -27.27 6.86 -4.77
C TYR A 478 -26.07 7.59 -4.18
N VAL A 479 -25.15 6.85 -3.56
CA VAL A 479 -23.98 7.42 -2.90
C VAL A 479 -22.71 6.93 -3.57
N ILE A 480 -21.86 7.85 -4.02
CA ILE A 480 -20.50 7.53 -4.46
C ILE A 480 -19.55 7.91 -3.33
N HIS A 481 -18.81 6.93 -2.82
CA HIS A 481 -17.73 7.12 -1.85
C HIS A 481 -16.43 7.27 -2.62
N ARG A 482 -15.60 8.25 -2.29
CA ARG A 482 -14.33 8.45 -2.98
C ARG A 482 -13.26 9.03 -2.07
N ALA A 483 -12.02 8.59 -2.27
CA ALA A 483 -10.83 9.19 -1.68
C ALA A 483 -9.67 9.12 -2.71
N PRO A 484 -9.56 10.07 -3.66
CA PRO A 484 -8.64 9.97 -4.80
C PRO A 484 -7.15 9.96 -4.45
N LEU A 485 -6.79 10.44 -3.25
CA LEU A 485 -5.42 10.37 -2.73
C LEU A 485 -5.29 9.28 -1.66
N GLY A 486 -6.37 8.55 -1.35
CA GLY A 486 -6.37 7.57 -0.28
C GLY A 486 -6.15 8.20 1.09
N THR A 487 -5.43 7.46 1.93
CA THR A 487 -5.03 7.93 3.27
C THR A 487 -3.70 8.68 3.20
N HIS A 488 -3.56 9.72 4.02
CA HIS A 488 -2.34 10.49 4.18
C HIS A 488 -1.15 9.59 4.44
N GLU A 489 -1.30 8.64 5.36
CA GLU A 489 -0.23 7.76 5.76
C GLU A 489 0.26 6.93 4.56
N ARG A 490 -0.65 6.26 3.84
CA ARG A 490 -0.30 5.43 2.70
C ARG A 490 0.21 6.25 1.51
N PHE A 491 -0.41 7.38 1.24
CA PHE A 491 -0.01 8.22 0.11
C PHE A 491 1.34 8.88 0.35
N VAL A 492 1.62 9.37 1.56
CA VAL A 492 2.94 9.90 1.90
C VAL A 492 3.99 8.79 1.89
N ALA A 493 3.67 7.59 2.36
CA ALA A 493 4.56 6.43 2.20
C ALA A 493 4.93 6.24 0.73
N PHE A 494 3.92 6.16 -0.15
CA PHE A 494 4.12 6.08 -1.59
C PHE A 494 5.00 7.21 -2.13
N LEU A 495 4.74 8.47 -1.77
CA LEU A 495 5.52 9.61 -2.26
C LEU A 495 7.00 9.57 -1.80
N ILE A 496 7.26 9.08 -0.57
CA ILE A 496 8.64 8.89 -0.09
C ILE A 496 9.37 7.88 -0.99
N GLU A 497 8.75 6.74 -1.28
CA GLU A 497 9.37 5.68 -2.09
C GLU A 497 9.48 6.10 -3.57
N HIS A 498 8.42 6.70 -4.11
CA HIS A 498 8.34 7.17 -5.49
C HIS A 498 9.43 8.19 -5.82
N TYR A 499 9.63 9.18 -4.94
CA TYR A 499 10.68 10.17 -5.12
C TYR A 499 12.04 9.77 -4.53
N ALA A 500 12.17 8.61 -3.88
CA ALA A 500 13.37 8.25 -3.11
C ALA A 500 13.78 9.38 -2.12
N GLY A 501 12.79 10.04 -1.49
CA GLY A 501 13.00 11.20 -0.62
C GLY A 501 13.30 12.53 -1.33
N LYS A 502 13.50 12.52 -2.65
CA LYS A 502 13.79 13.69 -3.49
C LYS A 502 12.53 14.45 -3.90
N PHE A 503 11.75 14.93 -2.93
CA PHE A 503 10.49 15.62 -3.23
C PHE A 503 10.65 16.80 -4.21
N PRO A 504 9.65 17.07 -5.06
CA PRO A 504 9.61 18.27 -5.90
C PRO A 504 9.55 19.53 -5.03
N LEU A 505 9.96 20.68 -5.57
CA LEU A 505 10.14 21.91 -4.80
C LEU A 505 8.89 22.26 -3.98
N TRP A 506 7.70 22.23 -4.58
CA TRP A 506 6.47 22.63 -3.88
C TRP A 506 6.16 21.74 -2.67
N LEU A 507 6.62 20.49 -2.66
CA LEU A 507 6.32 19.45 -1.68
C LEU A 507 7.45 19.26 -0.64
N ALA A 508 8.68 19.66 -0.97
CA ALA A 508 9.83 19.50 -0.08
C ALA A 508 9.64 20.22 1.27
N PRO A 509 9.80 19.53 2.43
CA PRO A 509 9.62 20.15 3.74
C PRO A 509 10.55 21.35 3.98
N VAL A 510 11.78 21.25 3.51
CA VAL A 510 12.76 22.34 3.41
C VAL A 510 13.05 22.52 1.93
N GLN A 511 12.75 23.71 1.38
CA GLN A 511 12.96 24.02 -0.03
C GLN A 511 14.37 24.59 -0.26
N VAL A 512 14.84 25.40 0.69
CA VAL A 512 16.13 26.10 0.60
C VAL A 512 16.87 25.99 1.92
N LYS A 513 18.15 25.59 1.90
CA LYS A 513 19.03 25.59 3.08
C LYS A 513 20.15 26.61 2.93
N LEU A 514 20.27 27.54 3.88
CA LEU A 514 21.27 28.61 3.89
C LEU A 514 22.52 28.14 4.65
N LEU A 515 23.67 28.22 4.00
CA LEU A 515 24.94 27.64 4.45
C LEU A 515 26.02 28.74 4.59
N PRO A 516 26.03 29.51 5.69
CA PRO A 516 27.12 30.45 5.97
C PRO A 516 28.44 29.70 6.19
N ILE A 517 29.51 30.18 5.54
CA ILE A 517 30.85 29.55 5.64
C ILE A 517 31.61 29.92 6.94
N ALA A 518 31.13 30.93 7.69
CA ALA A 518 31.71 31.39 8.95
C ALA A 518 30.65 32.18 9.75
N ASP A 519 30.79 32.25 11.08
CA ASP A 519 29.83 32.90 11.99
C ASP A 519 29.56 34.37 11.63
N ARG A 520 30.56 35.08 11.11
CA ARG A 520 30.43 36.48 10.65
C ARG A 520 29.43 36.65 9.48
N HIS A 521 29.06 35.58 8.79
CA HIS A 521 28.10 35.59 7.69
C HIS A 521 26.66 35.29 8.14
N ASN A 522 26.44 34.93 9.41
CA ASN A 522 25.13 34.48 9.90
C ASN A 522 24.07 35.58 9.85
N GLU A 523 24.44 36.84 10.10
CA GLU A 523 23.51 37.97 9.97
C GLU A 523 23.00 38.11 8.53
N TYR A 524 23.90 38.09 7.55
CA TYR A 524 23.54 38.16 6.13
C TYR A 524 22.68 36.95 5.72
N ALA A 525 23.05 35.75 6.13
CA ALA A 525 22.30 34.53 5.82
C ALA A 525 20.89 34.55 6.44
N THR A 526 20.75 35.03 7.67
CA THR A 526 19.46 35.22 8.35
C THR A 526 18.57 36.21 7.58
N ASP A 527 19.16 37.29 7.11
CA ASP A 527 18.48 38.31 6.33
C ASP A 527 18.03 37.82 4.95
N VAL A 528 18.81 36.96 4.29
CA VAL A 528 18.41 36.26 3.07
C VAL A 528 17.28 35.27 3.35
N ALA A 529 17.38 34.47 4.43
CA ALA A 529 16.33 33.53 4.81
C ALA A 529 14.97 34.23 4.99
N LYS A 530 14.94 35.35 5.74
CA LYS A 530 13.73 36.16 5.92
C LYS A 530 13.15 36.70 4.61
N GLN A 531 13.98 37.06 3.64
CA GLN A 531 13.50 37.51 2.33
C GLN A 531 12.78 36.38 1.56
N LEU A 532 13.37 35.18 1.57
CA LEU A 532 12.81 34.00 0.92
C LEU A 532 11.54 33.51 1.63
N GLU A 533 11.51 33.52 2.96
CA GLU A 533 10.33 33.20 3.77
C GLU A 533 9.19 34.19 3.50
N LYS A 534 9.49 35.49 3.39
CA LYS A 534 8.50 36.51 3.02
C LYS A 534 7.92 36.28 1.62
N ALA A 535 8.69 35.65 0.72
CA ALA A 535 8.23 35.24 -0.60
C ALA A 535 7.48 33.89 -0.59
N GLY A 536 7.27 33.27 0.57
CA GLY A 536 6.47 32.05 0.73
C GLY A 536 7.25 30.74 0.68
N TYR A 537 8.59 30.79 0.69
CA TYR A 537 9.44 29.59 0.66
C TYR A 537 9.78 29.07 2.06
N ARG A 538 9.92 27.75 2.19
CA ARG A 538 10.33 27.07 3.42
C ARG A 538 11.85 26.98 3.48
N VAL A 539 12.44 27.77 4.36
CA VAL A 539 13.89 27.98 4.44
C VAL A 539 14.43 27.49 5.77
N GLU A 540 15.61 26.87 5.77
CA GLU A 540 16.35 26.51 6.97
C GLU A 540 17.73 27.14 6.95
N LEU A 541 18.17 27.73 8.07
CA LEU A 541 19.53 28.24 8.24
C LEU A 541 20.39 27.20 8.97
N ASP A 542 21.49 26.78 8.36
CA ASP A 542 22.50 25.92 8.99
C ASP A 542 23.67 26.78 9.54
N ASP A 543 23.47 27.33 10.74
CA ASP A 543 24.44 28.19 11.44
C ASP A 543 25.44 27.40 12.30
N ARG A 544 25.43 26.06 12.23
CA ARG A 544 26.33 25.21 13.02
C ARG A 544 27.80 25.54 12.72
N GLN A 545 28.65 25.42 13.72
CA GLN A 545 30.10 25.61 13.58
C GLN A 545 30.77 24.39 12.93
N GLU A 546 30.44 24.16 11.65
CA GLU A 546 30.98 23.08 10.83
C GLU A 546 31.53 23.60 9.50
N SER A 547 32.39 22.82 8.84
CA SER A 547 32.87 23.18 7.51
C SER A 547 31.72 23.22 6.51
N VAL A 548 31.77 24.15 5.56
CA VAL A 548 30.74 24.27 4.51
C VAL A 548 30.56 22.96 3.73
N GLY A 549 31.65 22.21 3.49
CA GLY A 549 31.60 20.91 2.83
C GLY A 549 30.77 19.88 3.62
N LYS A 550 30.85 19.90 4.97
CA LYS A 550 30.03 19.04 5.82
C LYS A 550 28.56 19.48 5.80
N LYS A 551 28.29 20.79 5.86
CA LYS A 551 26.94 21.35 5.72
C LYS A 551 26.29 21.00 4.38
N ILE A 552 27.03 21.14 3.27
CA ILE A 552 26.57 20.74 1.93
C ILE A 552 26.25 19.25 1.90
N ARG A 553 27.14 18.40 2.44
CA ARG A 553 26.89 16.95 2.49
C ARG A 553 25.63 16.62 3.30
N THR A 554 25.42 17.27 4.44
CA THR A 554 24.19 17.11 5.23
C THR A 554 22.95 17.49 4.43
N ALA A 555 22.95 18.67 3.79
CA ALA A 555 21.83 19.14 2.97
C ALA A 555 21.53 18.22 1.76
N GLN A 556 22.58 17.63 1.16
CA GLN A 556 22.43 16.64 0.10
C GLN A 556 21.82 15.32 0.61
N LEU A 557 22.22 14.85 1.80
CA LEU A 557 21.62 13.65 2.42
C LEU A 557 20.15 13.89 2.76
N GLU A 558 19.81 15.09 3.23
CA GLU A 558 18.43 15.54 3.47
C GLU A 558 17.62 15.79 2.18
N GLN A 559 18.23 15.65 1.00
CA GLN A 559 17.62 15.88 -0.31
C GLN A 559 16.98 17.26 -0.47
N VAL A 560 17.55 18.30 0.16
CA VAL A 560 17.04 19.69 0.04
C VAL A 560 17.19 20.16 -1.43
N PRO A 561 16.13 20.70 -2.07
CA PRO A 561 16.18 21.12 -3.48
C PRO A 561 17.28 22.13 -3.78
N TYR A 562 17.45 23.16 -2.94
CA TYR A 562 18.46 24.19 -3.12
C TYR A 562 19.26 24.46 -1.85
N MET A 563 20.56 24.63 -2.02
CA MET A 563 21.50 25.08 -1.00
C MET A 563 22.06 26.44 -1.42
N LEU A 564 22.03 27.42 -0.51
CA LEU A 564 22.57 28.76 -0.74
C LEU A 564 23.78 28.97 0.15
N VAL A 565 24.97 29.00 -0.45
CA VAL A 565 26.22 29.24 0.27
C VAL A 565 26.49 30.73 0.35
N VAL A 566 26.86 31.20 1.56
CA VAL A 566 27.15 32.61 1.84
C VAL A 566 28.55 32.73 2.43
N GLY A 567 29.43 33.44 1.72
CA GLY A 567 30.73 33.87 2.22
C GLY A 567 31.05 35.33 1.95
N ASP A 568 32.31 35.70 2.20
CA ASP A 568 32.78 37.08 2.03
C ASP A 568 32.54 37.57 0.59
N LYS A 569 32.73 36.71 -0.42
CA LYS A 569 32.49 37.04 -1.84
C LYS A 569 31.05 37.44 -2.13
N GLU A 570 30.08 36.71 -1.57
CA GLU A 570 28.66 36.97 -1.78
C GLU A 570 28.21 38.25 -1.05
N ILE A 571 28.82 38.55 0.10
CA ILE A 571 28.54 39.77 0.88
C ILE A 571 29.18 41.00 0.23
N GLU A 572 30.42 40.87 -0.26
CA GLU A 572 31.18 41.95 -0.89
C GLU A 572 30.73 42.24 -2.33
N ALA A 573 30.04 41.29 -2.97
CA ALA A 573 29.55 41.44 -4.33
C ALA A 573 28.65 42.68 -4.42
N LYS A 574 29.19 43.74 -5.03
CA LYS A 574 28.47 45.00 -5.21
C LYS A 574 27.35 44.81 -6.21
N PRO A 575 26.10 45.05 -5.81
CA PRO A 575 25.00 44.83 -6.71
C PRO A 575 24.88 46.00 -7.68
N HIS A 576 24.92 45.72 -8.98
CA HIS A 576 24.75 46.74 -10.01
C HIS A 576 23.30 46.76 -10.47
N SER A 577 22.50 47.70 -9.95
CA SER A 577 21.30 48.20 -10.62
C SER A 577 21.62 49.56 -11.23
N ALA A 578 21.12 49.81 -12.45
CA ALA A 578 21.35 51.08 -13.16
C ALA A 578 20.64 52.29 -12.51
N ASP A 579 19.80 52.07 -11.49
CA ASP A 579 18.93 53.09 -10.88
C ASP A 579 19.30 53.49 -9.44
N GLY A 580 20.35 52.90 -8.84
CA GLY A 580 20.79 53.25 -7.49
C GLY A 580 19.94 52.70 -6.33
N SER A 581 19.06 51.73 -6.60
CA SER A 581 18.41 50.93 -5.55
C SER A 581 19.43 50.07 -4.79
N VAL A 582 19.16 49.76 -3.51
CA VAL A 582 19.97 48.85 -2.67
C VAL A 582 20.09 47.54 -3.42
N GLY A 583 21.23 47.32 -4.06
CA GLY A 583 21.21 46.32 -5.10
C GLY A 583 21.11 44.91 -4.52
N ALA A 584 20.73 43.98 -5.39
CA ALA A 584 20.34 42.63 -5.00
C ALA A 584 21.49 41.87 -4.30
N ARG A 585 21.24 41.48 -3.05
CA ARG A 585 22.03 40.48 -2.30
C ARG A 585 22.38 39.29 -3.20
N GLN A 586 23.61 38.80 -3.11
CA GLN A 586 24.09 37.64 -3.86
C GLN A 586 24.16 36.40 -2.96
N VAL A 587 24.07 35.24 -3.59
CA VAL A 587 24.26 33.91 -2.99
C VAL A 587 24.90 32.98 -4.01
N ALA A 588 25.74 32.04 -3.57
CA ALA A 588 26.17 30.94 -4.42
C ALA A 588 25.11 29.83 -4.35
N VAL A 589 24.45 29.56 -5.48
CA VAL A 589 23.33 28.63 -5.56
C VAL A 589 23.85 27.25 -5.94
N ARG A 590 23.41 26.23 -5.21
CA ARG A 590 23.64 24.83 -5.56
C ARG A 590 22.31 24.07 -5.61
N GLY A 591 22.02 23.43 -6.72
CA GLY A 591 20.89 22.50 -6.85
C GLY A 591 21.24 21.12 -6.33
N ARG A 592 20.24 20.40 -5.82
CA ARG A 592 20.38 18.99 -5.40
C ARG A 592 20.91 18.11 -6.54
N ASP A 593 20.32 18.28 -7.72
CA ASP A 593 20.58 17.45 -8.89
C ASP A 593 21.55 18.13 -9.89
N ASP A 594 21.51 19.46 -10.02
CA ASP A 594 22.37 20.22 -10.96
C ASP A 594 23.78 20.53 -10.44
N GLY A 595 24.03 20.33 -9.15
CA GLY A 595 25.30 20.74 -8.54
C GLY A 595 25.43 22.27 -8.44
N ASP A 596 26.63 22.79 -8.67
CA ASP A 596 26.92 24.23 -8.49
C ASP A 596 26.38 25.05 -9.66
N LEU A 597 25.47 25.98 -9.36
CA LEU A 597 24.81 26.87 -10.32
C LEU A 597 25.43 28.28 -10.30
N GLY A 598 26.50 28.49 -9.54
CA GLY A 598 27.22 29.75 -9.44
C GLY A 598 26.50 30.82 -8.63
N ALA A 599 27.09 32.02 -8.63
CA ALA A 599 26.54 33.18 -7.94
C ALA A 599 25.30 33.72 -8.66
N GLN A 600 24.23 33.97 -7.91
CA GLN A 600 23.00 34.58 -8.40
C GLN A 600 22.53 35.67 -7.43
N SER A 601 21.83 36.67 -7.97
CA SER A 601 21.10 37.60 -7.13
C SER A 601 19.89 36.92 -6.49
N ILE A 602 19.44 37.39 -5.32
CA ILE A 602 18.21 36.87 -4.70
C ILE A 602 17.01 37.04 -5.63
N ALA A 603 16.95 38.11 -6.43
CA ALA A 603 15.87 38.33 -7.39
C ALA A 603 15.88 37.28 -8.53
N ASP A 604 17.06 36.97 -9.08
CA ASP A 604 17.19 35.94 -10.11
C ASP A 604 16.87 34.55 -9.55
N PHE A 605 17.30 34.27 -8.31
CA PHE A 605 16.99 33.02 -7.63
C PHE A 605 15.49 32.87 -7.35
N LEU A 606 14.81 33.93 -6.87
CA LEU A 606 13.35 33.93 -6.73
C LEU A 606 12.64 33.69 -8.06
N THR A 607 13.08 34.36 -9.13
CA THR A 607 12.55 34.15 -10.50
C THR A 607 12.75 32.69 -10.96
N ARG A 608 13.85 32.04 -10.57
CA ARG A 608 14.06 30.61 -10.83
C ARG A 608 13.04 29.77 -10.07
N LEU A 609 12.85 30.01 -8.77
CA LEU A 609 11.91 29.25 -7.95
C LEU A 609 10.46 29.42 -8.44
N GLU A 610 10.09 30.60 -8.95
CA GLU A 610 8.76 30.86 -9.52
C GLU A 610 8.47 30.07 -10.81
N ARG A 611 9.49 29.59 -11.51
CA ARG A 611 9.34 28.76 -12.72
C ARG A 611 9.11 27.28 -12.40
N GLU A 612 9.37 26.87 -11.17
CA GLU A 612 9.15 25.49 -10.73
C GLU A 612 7.64 25.23 -10.58
N PRO A 613 7.13 24.05 -11.01
CA PRO A 613 5.71 23.73 -10.88
C PRO A 613 5.23 23.78 -9.42
N ASN A 614 4.20 24.58 -9.16
CA ASN A 614 3.56 24.67 -7.86
C ASN A 614 2.02 24.62 -8.01
N PRO A 615 1.37 23.48 -7.72
CA PRO A 615 -0.08 23.35 -7.84
C PRO A 615 -0.87 24.15 -6.79
N LEU A 616 -0.20 24.61 -5.73
CA LEU A 616 -0.81 25.39 -4.66
C LEU A 616 -0.78 26.90 -4.93
N ALA A 617 0.03 27.36 -5.88
CA ALA A 617 0.12 28.77 -6.29
C ALA A 617 -1.20 29.36 -6.80
#